data_AF-A0A2V2RR80-F1
#
_entry.id   AF-A0A2V2RR80-F1
#
_cell.length_a   1.000
_cell.length_b   1.000
_cell.length_c   1.000
_cell.angle_alpha   90.00
_cell.angle_beta   90.00
_cell.angle_gamma   90.00
#
_symmetry.space_group_name_H-M   'P 1'
#
loop_
_entity.id
_entity.type
_entity.pdbx_description
1 polymer ?
#
loop_
_entity_poly.entity_id
_entity_poly.type
_entity_poly.pdbx_seq_one_letter_code
_entity_poly.pdbx_strand_id
1 'polypeptide(L)'
;MVLEYPFAHLEQDDNRESAMAHHAQQIKSKKILILCGLAHFKGLIEKLSQPQPRPFEKKVRAKLYHLSTKSLGEIMGHFPFFTAVYETQRKGKSEKKSPSIDEAEITTDPSTPLQLVAGKKLENVNDYAIRAQSQSAAEAASGDRQDILRHYLLWARSYYEQEIGDRIHSQSVSLMERFMRKYSHVKSMLLPDFYELLIAGRGCVNAHFCYRMWEIGTAYPVQEGASELEIIELRADDIFPLVNKVRMNPLAPLKPRASLPRFLRRKEKQRSKSREFDLNPFSICSYQPEDLTVEGYGQYLRTKGKNILSEERKRVQPFETSLLDGIDLRETIRNWHTGKIFVQEKMTVKGEVDSLVVIFDENSGDYPYTMTWLGEHHQESDMAFYATNPDEREIGPGIRKSVYGGFLMTMPPGRLYDVFHDSAYNSAANHAERLLLASIDYGLEKFVIYAAAKPPRPFFQVLAGRYGKRILYIPLAQLSPVMLQKIRTFHILSDKSVREYAKDYIW
;
A
#
# COMPACT_ATOMS: atom_id res chain seq x y z
N MET A 1 -50.72 -17.64 13.09
CA MET A 1 -50.31 -18.05 11.73
C MET A 1 -49.47 -19.31 11.89
N VAL A 2 -50.10 -20.48 11.77
CA VAL A 2 -49.42 -21.78 11.85
C VAL A 2 -48.85 -22.03 10.46
N LEU A 3 -47.53 -21.92 10.32
CA LEU A 3 -46.84 -22.22 9.07
C LEU A 3 -46.74 -23.74 8.93
N GLU A 4 -47.69 -24.34 8.21
CA GLU A 4 -47.65 -25.74 7.78
C GLU A 4 -46.65 -25.89 6.63
N TYR A 5 -45.35 -25.84 6.94
CA TYR A 5 -44.33 -26.41 6.06
C TYR A 5 -43.92 -27.75 6.64
N PRO A 6 -44.05 -28.87 5.90
CA PRO A 6 -43.65 -30.17 6.40
C PRO A 6 -42.12 -30.25 6.37
N PHE A 7 -41.47 -29.84 7.46
CA PHE A 7 -40.10 -30.25 7.71
C PHE A 7 -40.11 -31.77 7.86
N ALA A 8 -39.21 -32.47 7.16
CA ALA A 8 -39.05 -33.91 7.36
C ALA A 8 -38.57 -34.15 8.79
N HIS A 9 -39.42 -34.73 9.63
CA HIS A 9 -39.13 -35.00 11.03
C HIS A 9 -38.45 -36.37 11.13
N LEU A 10 -37.20 -36.39 11.59
CA LEU A 10 -36.44 -37.63 11.77
C LEU A 10 -36.49 -38.07 13.24
N GLU A 11 -36.23 -39.36 13.52
CA GLU A 11 -36.10 -39.87 14.91
C GLU A 11 -34.99 -39.14 15.71
N GLN A 12 -34.00 -38.61 15.01
CA GLN A 12 -32.93 -37.80 15.61
C GLN A 12 -33.46 -36.47 16.17
N ASP A 13 -34.51 -35.92 15.55
CA ASP A 13 -35.11 -34.66 15.99
C ASP A 13 -35.97 -34.86 17.23
N ASP A 14 -36.67 -35.99 17.35
CA ASP A 14 -37.38 -36.38 18.58
C ASP A 14 -36.42 -36.48 19.79
N ASN A 15 -35.27 -37.10 19.58
CA ASN A 15 -34.23 -37.22 20.61
C ASN A 15 -33.62 -35.86 20.96
N ARG A 16 -33.40 -34.98 19.98
CA ARG A 16 -32.93 -33.60 20.21
C ARG A 16 -33.96 -32.79 21.00
N GLU A 17 -35.23 -32.85 20.63
CA GLU A 17 -36.30 -32.11 21.29
C GLU A 17 -36.53 -32.58 22.72
N SER A 18 -36.47 -33.90 22.97
CA SER A 18 -36.50 -34.46 24.33
C SER A 18 -35.31 -33.97 25.17
N ALA A 19 -34.10 -33.96 24.59
CA ALA A 19 -32.91 -33.43 25.27
C ALA A 19 -33.02 -31.92 25.56
N MET A 20 -33.49 -31.13 24.60
CA MET A 20 -33.74 -29.69 24.75
C MET A 20 -34.76 -29.40 25.86
N ALA A 21 -35.87 -30.14 25.88
CA ALA A 21 -36.90 -30.01 26.91
C ALA A 21 -36.39 -30.44 28.29
N HIS A 22 -35.60 -31.52 28.40
CA HIS A 22 -34.95 -31.91 29.67
C HIS A 22 -34.07 -30.77 30.21
N HIS A 23 -33.19 -30.20 29.39
CA HIS A 23 -32.31 -29.10 29.83
C HIS A 23 -33.11 -27.85 30.22
N ALA A 24 -34.16 -27.51 29.48
CA ALA A 24 -35.04 -26.39 29.80
C ALA A 24 -35.75 -26.57 31.15
N GLN A 25 -36.20 -27.79 31.46
CA GLN A 25 -36.84 -28.14 32.74
C GLN A 25 -35.88 -28.06 33.95
N GLN A 26 -34.58 -28.17 33.74
CA GLN A 26 -33.56 -28.05 34.81
C GLN A 26 -33.25 -26.58 35.18
N ILE A 27 -33.66 -25.60 34.36
CA ILE A 27 -33.34 -24.19 34.60
C ILE A 27 -34.27 -23.62 35.68
N LYS A 28 -33.70 -23.26 36.84
CA LYS A 28 -34.42 -22.59 37.94
C LYS A 28 -34.54 -21.07 37.68
N SER A 29 -35.36 -20.66 36.70
CA SER A 29 -35.66 -19.24 36.43
C SER A 29 -37.16 -19.01 36.22
N LYS A 30 -37.68 -17.84 36.65
CA LYS A 30 -39.10 -17.48 36.53
C LYS A 30 -39.55 -17.15 35.10
N LYS A 31 -38.62 -16.75 34.23
CA LYS A 31 -38.88 -16.46 32.81
C LYS A 31 -37.71 -16.96 31.99
N ILE A 32 -38.00 -17.80 30.99
CA ILE A 32 -37.00 -18.42 30.12
C ILE A 32 -37.41 -18.10 28.68
N LEU A 33 -36.48 -17.55 27.90
CA LEU A 33 -36.62 -17.43 26.45
C LEU A 33 -35.81 -18.56 25.81
N ILE A 34 -36.48 -19.44 25.05
CA ILE A 34 -35.84 -20.55 24.35
C ILE A 34 -35.80 -20.21 22.86
N LEU A 35 -34.58 -20.14 22.30
CA LEU A 35 -34.36 -19.97 20.86
C LEU A 35 -34.15 -21.35 20.24
N CYS A 36 -35.01 -21.72 19.29
CA CYS A 36 -34.93 -22.99 18.57
C CYS A 36 -35.22 -22.78 17.08
N GLY A 37 -34.76 -23.71 16.24
CA GLY A 37 -35.13 -23.73 14.83
C GLY A 37 -36.63 -23.98 14.69
N LEU A 38 -37.28 -23.34 13.70
CA LEU A 38 -38.72 -23.46 13.47
C LEU A 38 -39.20 -24.92 13.33
N ALA A 39 -38.37 -25.80 12.77
CA ALA A 39 -38.65 -27.22 12.63
C ALA A 39 -38.89 -27.93 13.99
N HIS A 40 -38.21 -27.50 15.05
CA HIS A 40 -38.27 -28.12 16.38
C HIS A 40 -39.29 -27.47 17.31
N PHE A 41 -39.89 -26.35 16.91
CA PHE A 41 -40.74 -25.55 17.79
C PHE A 41 -41.94 -26.35 18.31
N LYS A 42 -42.61 -27.10 17.43
CA LYS A 42 -43.81 -27.87 17.79
C LYS A 42 -43.47 -29.03 18.73
N GLY A 43 -42.52 -29.87 18.35
CA GLY A 43 -42.15 -31.03 19.17
C GLY A 43 -41.51 -30.63 20.49
N LEU A 44 -40.73 -29.54 20.54
CA LEU A 44 -40.23 -28.99 21.80
C LEU A 44 -41.35 -28.56 22.76
N ILE A 45 -42.40 -27.89 22.27
CA ILE A 45 -43.55 -27.51 23.10
C ILE A 45 -44.25 -28.75 23.67
N GLU A 46 -44.45 -29.78 22.84
CA GLU A 46 -45.07 -31.03 23.26
C GLU A 46 -44.22 -31.73 24.34
N LYS A 47 -42.91 -31.85 24.14
CA LYS A 47 -41.99 -32.48 25.12
C LYS A 47 -41.83 -31.67 26.40
N LEU A 48 -41.92 -30.34 26.35
CA LEU A 48 -41.83 -29.47 27.54
C LEU A 48 -42.98 -29.71 28.54
N SER A 49 -44.15 -30.17 28.05
CA SER A 49 -45.32 -30.43 28.88
C SER A 49 -45.17 -31.60 29.84
N GLN A 50 -44.16 -32.46 29.63
CA GLN A 50 -43.94 -33.68 30.43
C GLN A 50 -42.47 -33.79 30.86
N PRO A 51 -42.17 -34.35 32.04
CA PRO A 51 -40.78 -34.58 32.48
C PRO A 51 -40.02 -35.41 31.46
N GLN A 52 -38.91 -34.89 30.94
CA GLN A 52 -38.10 -35.61 29.96
C GLN A 52 -36.99 -36.44 30.64
N PRO A 53 -36.67 -37.64 30.13
CA PRO A 53 -35.57 -38.43 30.64
C PRO A 53 -34.24 -37.71 30.41
N ARG A 54 -33.26 -37.98 31.27
CA ARG A 54 -31.91 -37.44 31.09
C ARG A 54 -31.31 -37.99 29.80
N PRO A 55 -30.90 -37.13 28.84
CA PRO A 55 -30.31 -37.58 27.60
C PRO A 55 -28.96 -38.27 27.86
N PHE A 56 -28.69 -39.33 27.08
CA PHE A 56 -27.40 -40.03 27.10
C PHE A 56 -26.34 -39.18 26.41
N GLU A 57 -25.80 -38.21 27.15
CA GLU A 57 -24.74 -37.32 26.67
C GLU A 57 -23.37 -37.82 27.14
N LYS A 58 -22.44 -37.91 26.19
CA LYS A 58 -21.02 -38.08 26.53
C LYS A 58 -20.55 -36.76 27.13
N LYS A 59 -20.30 -36.73 28.46
CA LYS A 59 -19.73 -35.55 29.11
C LYS A 59 -18.37 -35.25 28.49
N VAL A 60 -18.32 -34.21 27.67
CA VAL A 60 -17.05 -33.68 27.17
C VAL A 60 -16.31 -33.10 28.36
N ARG A 61 -15.15 -33.67 28.70
CA ARG A 61 -14.25 -33.05 29.66
C ARG A 61 -13.64 -31.83 28.97
N ALA A 62 -14.11 -30.64 29.32
CA ALA A 62 -13.57 -29.38 28.83
C ALA A 62 -12.74 -28.71 29.94
N LYS A 63 -11.66 -28.04 29.55
CA LYS A 63 -10.87 -27.15 30.41
C LYS A 63 -11.03 -25.73 29.89
N LEU A 64 -11.18 -24.77 30.81
CA LEU A 64 -11.26 -23.35 30.49
C LEU A 64 -9.86 -22.77 30.33
N TYR A 65 -9.65 -21.99 29.27
CA TYR A 65 -8.41 -21.30 28.96
C TYR A 65 -8.70 -19.82 28.70
N HIS A 66 -7.72 -18.96 28.98
CA HIS A 66 -7.73 -17.57 28.54
C HIS A 66 -7.07 -17.48 27.17
N LEU A 67 -7.77 -16.90 26.18
CA LEU A 67 -7.21 -16.79 24.84
C LEU A 67 -6.18 -15.65 24.78
N SER A 68 -5.00 -15.89 24.22
CA SER A 68 -3.98 -14.83 24.05
C SER A 68 -4.47 -13.70 23.13
N THR A 69 -4.07 -12.46 23.42
CA THR A 69 -4.40 -11.29 22.60
C THR A 69 -3.88 -11.41 21.17
N LYS A 70 -2.79 -12.17 20.95
CA LYS A 70 -2.25 -12.45 19.61
C LYS A 70 -3.16 -13.32 18.75
N SER A 71 -4.05 -14.09 19.38
CA SER A 71 -4.94 -15.03 18.71
C SER A 71 -6.30 -14.40 18.35
N LEU A 72 -6.65 -13.27 18.96
CA LEU A 72 -7.94 -12.60 18.76
C LEU A 72 -8.22 -12.24 17.31
N GLY A 73 -7.20 -11.74 16.60
CA GLY A 73 -7.32 -11.34 15.20
C GLY A 73 -7.65 -12.47 14.23
N GLU A 74 -7.46 -13.73 14.63
CA GLU A 74 -7.69 -14.92 13.81
C GLU A 74 -8.93 -15.73 14.23
N ILE A 75 -9.33 -15.65 15.50
CA ILE A 75 -10.29 -16.58 16.10
C ILE A 75 -11.66 -15.94 16.36
N MET A 76 -11.71 -14.63 16.59
CA MET A 76 -12.97 -13.96 16.85
C MET A 76 -13.90 -14.03 15.62
N GLY A 77 -15.20 -14.23 15.86
CA GLY A 77 -16.19 -14.30 14.77
C GLY A 77 -16.35 -13.00 13.97
N HIS A 78 -15.94 -11.87 14.55
CA HIS A 78 -15.76 -10.60 13.85
C HIS A 78 -14.39 -10.04 14.20
N PHE A 79 -13.81 -9.24 13.30
CA PHE A 79 -12.49 -8.69 13.54
C PHE A 79 -12.50 -7.72 14.74
N PRO A 80 -11.42 -7.71 15.54
CA PRO A 80 -11.45 -7.08 16.86
C PRO A 80 -11.83 -5.60 16.90
N PHE A 81 -11.44 -4.80 15.90
CA PHE A 81 -11.83 -3.38 15.81
C PHE A 81 -13.35 -3.20 15.82
N PHE A 82 -14.08 -4.00 15.05
CA PHE A 82 -15.55 -3.96 15.02
C PHE A 82 -16.14 -4.30 16.39
N THR A 83 -15.64 -5.36 17.02
CA THR A 83 -16.10 -5.78 18.35
C THR A 83 -15.78 -4.72 19.41
N ALA A 84 -14.63 -4.07 19.34
CA ALA A 84 -14.24 -3.01 20.28
C ALA A 84 -15.17 -1.78 20.17
N VAL A 85 -15.51 -1.37 18.95
CA VAL A 85 -16.48 -0.28 18.70
C VAL A 85 -17.84 -0.64 19.27
N TYR A 86 -18.35 -1.84 18.98
CA TYR A 86 -19.63 -2.33 19.49
C TYR A 86 -19.66 -2.39 21.03
N GLU A 87 -18.61 -2.93 21.67
CA GLU A 87 -18.52 -3.02 23.13
C GLU A 87 -18.46 -1.63 23.78
N THR A 88 -17.82 -0.68 23.13
CA THR A 88 -17.74 0.72 23.60
C THR A 88 -19.11 1.39 23.52
N GLN A 89 -19.83 1.22 22.40
CA GLN A 89 -21.21 1.68 22.23
C GLN A 89 -22.15 1.04 23.27
N ARG A 90 -22.05 -0.29 23.46
CA ARG A 90 -22.86 -1.07 24.41
C ARG A 90 -22.68 -0.62 25.86
N LYS A 91 -21.46 -0.25 26.26
CA LYS A 91 -21.16 0.24 27.62
C LYS A 91 -21.59 1.69 27.86
N GLY A 92 -22.11 2.38 26.84
CA GLY A 92 -22.46 3.81 26.94
C GLY A 92 -21.24 4.72 27.14
N LYS A 93 -20.01 4.21 26.99
CA LYS A 93 -18.75 4.96 27.09
C LYS A 93 -18.38 5.60 25.74
N SER A 94 -19.36 6.22 25.09
CA SER A 94 -19.10 7.14 23.99
C SER A 94 -18.78 8.48 24.62
N GLU A 95 -17.48 8.80 24.80
CA GLU A 95 -17.11 10.17 25.08
C GLU A 95 -17.52 11.03 23.88
N LYS A 96 -18.66 11.72 23.99
CA LYS A 96 -19.03 12.78 23.05
C LYS A 96 -18.13 13.98 23.31
N LYS A 97 -16.96 13.98 22.66
CA LYS A 97 -16.24 15.19 22.31
C LYS A 97 -15.99 15.18 20.81
N SER A 98 -16.81 15.94 20.11
CA SER A 98 -16.55 16.42 18.75
C SER A 98 -15.24 17.25 18.73
N PRO A 99 -14.53 17.36 17.59
CA PRO A 99 -15.11 17.78 16.32
C PRO A 99 -15.45 16.63 15.39
N SER A 100 -16.49 16.88 14.59
CA SER A 100 -16.98 16.07 13.48
C SER A 100 -15.88 15.77 12.47
N ILE A 101 -15.90 14.55 11.93
CA ILE A 101 -15.37 14.25 10.59
C ILE A 101 -16.37 14.80 9.56
N ASP A 102 -16.58 16.11 9.57
CA ASP A 102 -17.11 16.81 8.40
C ASP A 102 -15.92 17.47 7.75
N GLU A 103 -15.72 17.14 6.48
CA GLU A 103 -14.93 17.93 5.55
C GLU A 103 -13.53 18.33 6.09
N ALA A 104 -12.54 17.51 5.73
CA ALA A 104 -11.25 18.11 5.37
C ALA A 104 -11.41 18.94 4.08
N GLU A 105 -12.34 19.90 4.08
CA GLU A 105 -12.11 21.16 3.41
C GLU A 105 -10.93 21.79 4.14
N ILE A 106 -9.82 21.82 3.42
CA ILE A 106 -8.77 22.80 3.66
C ILE A 106 -9.46 24.15 3.45
N THR A 107 -10.05 24.71 4.51
CA THR A 107 -10.35 26.14 4.56
C THR A 107 -9.01 26.84 4.65
N THR A 108 -8.41 27.06 3.48
CA THR A 108 -7.38 28.07 3.32
C THR A 108 -8.06 29.41 3.57
N ASP A 109 -7.98 29.91 4.79
CA ASP A 109 -8.03 31.35 5.00
C ASP A 109 -6.83 31.95 4.25
N PRO A 110 -7.03 32.69 3.13
CA PRO A 110 -5.94 33.13 2.27
C PRO A 110 -5.05 34.19 2.95
N SER A 111 -5.39 34.61 4.17
CA SER A 111 -4.65 35.56 5.00
C SER A 111 -3.73 34.95 6.05
N THR A 112 -3.75 33.63 6.29
CA THR A 112 -2.85 33.02 7.27
C THR A 112 -1.64 32.36 6.59
N PRO A 113 -0.39 32.76 6.91
CA PRO A 113 0.78 32.09 6.35
C PRO A 113 0.79 30.63 6.82
N LEU A 114 0.96 29.73 5.83
CA LEU A 114 1.05 28.27 5.98
C LEU A 114 1.89 27.88 7.20
N GLN A 115 1.25 27.34 8.24
CA GLN A 115 1.99 26.73 9.33
C GLN A 115 2.55 25.40 8.86
N LEU A 116 3.88 25.35 8.77
CA LEU A 116 4.69 24.14 8.71
C LEU A 116 4.17 23.16 9.78
N VAL A 117 3.52 22.05 9.38
CA VAL A 117 3.25 20.96 10.31
C VAL A 117 4.57 20.28 10.58
N ALA A 118 5.28 20.76 11.60
CA ALA A 118 6.48 20.16 12.14
C ALA A 118 6.28 18.63 12.23
N GLY A 119 7.24 17.86 11.70
CA GLY A 119 7.18 16.40 11.59
C GLY A 119 6.78 15.73 12.90
N LYS A 120 5.48 15.46 13.06
CA LYS A 120 4.97 14.74 14.21
C LYS A 120 5.48 13.31 14.11
N LYS A 121 6.25 12.89 15.10
CA LYS A 121 6.61 11.48 15.29
C LYS A 121 5.35 10.63 15.17
N LEU A 122 5.38 9.64 14.28
CA LEU A 122 4.23 8.79 14.02
C LEU A 122 3.76 8.13 15.33
N GLU A 123 2.46 8.25 15.63
CA GLU A 123 1.83 7.64 16.80
C GLU A 123 2.02 6.12 16.78
N ASN A 124 2.13 5.51 17.97
CA ASN A 124 2.16 4.06 18.08
C ASN A 124 0.86 3.48 17.51
N VAL A 125 0.94 2.43 16.69
CA VAL A 125 -0.23 1.84 16.00
C VAL A 125 -1.31 1.43 17.00
N ASN A 126 -0.93 0.88 18.16
CA ASN A 126 -1.90 0.44 19.16
C ASN A 126 -2.68 1.62 19.75
N ASP A 127 -1.97 2.69 20.11
CA ASP A 127 -2.59 3.90 20.65
C ASP A 127 -3.50 4.56 19.61
N TYR A 128 -3.03 4.61 18.35
CA TYR A 128 -3.81 5.07 17.21
C TYR A 128 -5.08 4.23 17.01
N ALA A 129 -4.98 2.90 17.08
CA ALA A 129 -6.11 2.00 16.91
C ALA A 129 -7.14 2.15 18.05
N ILE A 130 -6.67 2.36 19.29
CA ILE A 130 -7.56 2.64 20.44
C ILE A 130 -8.33 3.94 20.22
N ARG A 131 -7.64 5.00 19.78
CA ARG A 131 -8.26 6.29 19.45
C ARG A 131 -9.25 6.18 18.29
N ALA A 132 -8.88 5.44 17.25
CA ALA A 132 -9.75 5.17 16.11
C ALA A 132 -11.04 4.43 16.54
N GLN A 133 -10.93 3.46 17.45
CA GLN A 133 -12.08 2.71 17.98
C GLN A 133 -12.99 3.59 18.85
N SER A 134 -12.43 4.41 19.74
CA SER A 134 -13.23 5.27 20.61
C SER A 134 -13.97 6.37 19.83
N GLN A 135 -13.31 6.99 18.85
CA GLN A 135 -13.94 7.98 17.97
C GLN A 135 -15.00 7.34 17.06
N SER A 136 -14.68 6.19 16.45
CA SER A 136 -15.67 5.45 15.65
C SER A 136 -16.88 5.03 16.49
N ALA A 137 -16.71 4.70 17.77
CA ALA A 137 -17.83 4.38 18.66
C ALA A 137 -18.71 5.59 18.98
N ALA A 138 -18.15 6.80 19.01
CA ALA A 138 -18.88 8.04 19.27
C ALA A 138 -19.61 8.58 18.04
N GLU A 139 -19.02 8.40 16.86
CA GLU A 139 -19.50 8.98 15.59
C GLU A 139 -20.40 8.02 14.80
N ALA A 140 -20.06 6.72 14.77
CA ALA A 140 -20.81 5.78 13.95
C ALA A 140 -22.21 5.53 14.51
N ALA A 141 -23.18 5.36 13.61
CA ALA A 141 -24.53 4.99 13.99
C ALA A 141 -24.53 3.68 14.82
N SER A 142 -25.24 3.71 15.96
CA SER A 142 -25.24 2.59 16.91
C SER A 142 -25.75 1.31 16.25
N GLY A 143 -24.89 0.27 16.23
CA GLY A 143 -25.22 -1.02 15.60
C GLY A 143 -25.21 -1.02 14.07
N ASP A 144 -24.88 0.08 13.40
CA ASP A 144 -24.74 0.10 11.94
C ASP A 144 -23.36 -0.43 11.52
N ARG A 145 -23.36 -1.66 11.00
CA ARG A 145 -22.13 -2.32 10.56
C ARG A 145 -21.48 -1.62 9.37
N GLN A 146 -22.24 -1.06 8.44
CA GLN A 146 -21.68 -0.41 7.26
C GLN A 146 -20.92 0.86 7.64
N ASP A 147 -21.48 1.65 8.54
CA ASP A 147 -20.87 2.89 8.98
C ASP A 147 -19.60 2.63 9.79
N ILE A 148 -19.59 1.63 10.68
CA ILE A 148 -18.37 1.23 11.41
C ILE A 148 -17.27 0.77 10.43
N LEU A 149 -17.62 0.01 9.39
CA LEU A 149 -16.68 -0.42 8.35
C LEU A 149 -16.09 0.76 7.58
N ARG A 150 -16.92 1.76 7.25
CA ARG A 150 -16.48 3.00 6.61
C ARG A 150 -15.48 3.74 7.48
N HIS A 151 -15.78 3.95 8.77
CA HIS A 151 -14.86 4.59 9.71
C HIS A 151 -13.53 3.83 9.79
N TYR A 152 -13.57 2.50 9.94
CA TYR A 152 -12.36 1.67 9.93
C TYR A 152 -11.48 1.89 8.69
N LEU A 153 -12.07 1.92 7.49
CA LEU A 153 -11.33 2.15 6.25
C LEU A 153 -10.71 3.56 6.18
N LEU A 154 -11.42 4.58 6.67
CA LEU A 154 -10.91 5.95 6.75
C LEU A 154 -9.73 6.07 7.72
N TRP A 155 -9.83 5.42 8.89
CA TRP A 155 -8.75 5.35 9.87
C TRP A 155 -7.52 4.62 9.33
N ALA A 156 -7.71 3.45 8.70
CA ALA A 156 -6.61 2.70 8.10
C ALA A 156 -5.90 3.50 6.98
N ARG A 157 -6.68 4.20 6.15
CA ARG A 157 -6.16 5.12 5.13
C ARG A 157 -5.35 6.26 5.76
N SER A 158 -5.92 6.96 6.74
CA SER A 158 -5.27 8.11 7.37
C SER A 158 -3.93 7.71 8.00
N TYR A 159 -3.88 6.58 8.71
CA TYR A 159 -2.63 6.08 9.29
C TYR A 159 -1.57 5.81 8.23
N TYR A 160 -1.96 5.14 7.15
CA TYR A 160 -1.04 4.81 6.06
C TYR A 160 -0.51 6.05 5.34
N GLU A 161 -1.36 7.04 5.06
CA GLU A 161 -0.96 8.30 4.41
C GLU A 161 0.00 9.11 5.30
N GLN A 162 -0.25 9.15 6.63
CA GLN A 162 0.65 9.76 7.60
C GLN A 162 1.99 9.03 7.69
N GLU A 163 1.96 7.69 7.66
CA GLU A 163 3.17 6.88 7.71
C GLU A 163 4.02 7.06 6.45
N ILE A 164 3.42 6.97 5.26
CA ILE A 164 4.17 7.03 4.01
C ILE A 164 4.57 8.48 3.69
N GLY A 165 3.74 9.45 4.03
CA GLY A 165 3.89 10.85 3.62
C GLY A 165 3.36 11.10 2.20
N ASP A 166 2.53 10.19 1.67
CA ASP A 166 1.90 10.30 0.35
C ASP A 166 0.43 9.91 0.46
N ARG A 167 -0.42 10.49 -0.39
CA ARG A 167 -1.87 10.25 -0.37
C ARG A 167 -2.23 9.07 -1.25
N ILE A 168 -3.19 8.26 -0.81
CA ILE A 168 -3.77 7.22 -1.67
C ILE A 168 -4.63 7.91 -2.73
N HIS A 169 -4.34 7.59 -3.99
CA HIS A 169 -5.07 8.15 -5.13
C HIS A 169 -6.57 7.85 -5.05
N SER A 170 -7.43 8.82 -5.34
CA SER A 170 -8.89 8.69 -5.23
C SER A 170 -9.46 7.55 -6.07
N GLN A 171 -8.86 7.29 -7.24
CA GLN A 171 -9.25 6.15 -8.08
C GLN A 171 -8.97 4.80 -7.41
N SER A 172 -7.88 4.67 -6.64
CA SER A 172 -7.56 3.44 -5.90
C SER A 172 -8.60 3.17 -4.82
N VAL A 173 -9.08 4.21 -4.14
CA VAL A 173 -10.19 4.10 -3.16
C VAL A 173 -11.47 3.63 -3.84
N SER A 174 -11.87 4.27 -4.94
CA SER A 174 -13.06 3.86 -5.71
C SER A 174 -12.93 2.44 -6.29
N LEU A 175 -11.72 2.04 -6.70
CA LEU A 175 -11.45 0.67 -7.14
C LEU A 175 -11.60 -0.33 -5.99
N MET A 176 -11.07 0.01 -4.82
CA MET A 176 -11.17 -0.81 -3.61
C MET A 176 -12.62 -1.03 -3.20
N GLU A 177 -13.44 0.02 -3.15
CA GLU A 177 -14.88 -0.08 -2.83
C GLU A 177 -15.63 -0.98 -3.82
N ARG A 178 -15.38 -0.80 -5.12
CA ARG A 178 -15.97 -1.65 -6.16
C ARG A 178 -15.49 -3.10 -6.04
N PHE A 179 -14.22 -3.31 -5.72
CA PHE A 179 -13.65 -4.64 -5.53
C PHE A 179 -14.29 -5.35 -4.34
N MET A 180 -14.37 -4.69 -3.17
CA MET A 180 -15.00 -5.23 -1.96
C MET A 180 -16.45 -5.63 -2.23
N ARG A 181 -17.24 -4.74 -2.85
CA ARG A 181 -18.64 -5.00 -3.18
C ARG A 181 -18.81 -6.21 -4.11
N LYS A 182 -18.01 -6.28 -5.18
CA LYS A 182 -18.04 -7.41 -6.12
C LYS A 182 -17.60 -8.71 -5.45
N TYR A 183 -16.60 -8.64 -4.57
CA TYR A 183 -16.09 -9.82 -3.91
C TYR A 183 -17.11 -10.40 -2.92
N SER A 184 -17.76 -9.55 -2.13
CA SER A 184 -18.89 -9.95 -1.29
C SER A 184 -20.02 -10.58 -2.10
N HIS A 185 -20.36 -9.99 -3.25
CA HIS A 185 -21.39 -10.55 -4.13
C HIS A 185 -21.03 -11.95 -4.66
N VAL A 186 -19.77 -12.16 -5.07
CA VAL A 186 -19.30 -13.49 -5.55
C VAL A 186 -19.39 -14.54 -4.45
N LYS A 187 -19.18 -14.16 -3.19
CA LYS A 187 -19.31 -15.05 -2.03
C LYS A 187 -20.72 -15.11 -1.43
N SER A 188 -21.72 -14.50 -2.09
CA SER A 188 -23.10 -14.40 -1.57
C SER A 188 -23.19 -13.78 -0.17
N MET A 189 -22.29 -12.84 0.14
CA MET A 189 -22.27 -12.10 1.41
C MET A 189 -22.89 -10.73 1.23
N LEU A 190 -23.68 -10.28 2.21
CA LEU A 190 -24.24 -8.93 2.22
C LEU A 190 -23.15 -7.86 2.42
N LEU A 191 -22.16 -8.15 3.27
CA LEU A 191 -21.04 -7.25 3.58
C LEU A 191 -19.72 -8.03 3.51
N PRO A 192 -18.60 -7.36 3.18
CA PRO A 192 -17.28 -7.98 3.22
C PRO A 192 -16.93 -8.36 4.66
N ASP A 193 -16.26 -9.49 4.81
CA ASP A 193 -15.61 -9.83 6.06
C ASP A 193 -14.17 -9.28 6.05
N PHE A 194 -13.46 -9.45 7.16
CA PHE A 194 -12.11 -8.90 7.33
C PHE A 194 -11.13 -9.41 6.27
N TYR A 195 -11.25 -10.66 5.85
CA TYR A 195 -10.43 -11.21 4.80
C TYR A 195 -10.62 -10.48 3.45
N GLU A 196 -11.87 -10.23 3.04
CA GLU A 196 -12.19 -9.51 1.80
C GLU A 196 -11.69 -8.06 1.85
N LEU A 197 -11.80 -7.40 3.00
CA LEU A 197 -11.27 -6.06 3.23
C LEU A 197 -9.76 -6.02 3.01
N LEU A 198 -9.03 -6.98 3.60
CA LEU A 198 -7.57 -7.07 3.47
C LEU A 198 -7.12 -7.36 2.03
N ILE A 199 -7.80 -8.28 1.33
CA ILE A 199 -7.50 -8.60 -0.06
C ILE A 199 -7.76 -7.40 -0.97
N ALA A 200 -8.84 -6.64 -0.74
CA ALA A 200 -9.14 -5.44 -1.50
C ALA A 200 -8.07 -4.36 -1.31
N GLY A 201 -7.66 -4.10 -0.06
CA GLY A 201 -6.58 -3.17 0.25
C GLY A 201 -5.25 -3.58 -0.40
N ARG A 202 -4.91 -4.87 -0.34
CA ARG A 202 -3.71 -5.42 -0.99
C ARG A 202 -3.73 -5.23 -2.51
N GLY A 203 -4.86 -5.55 -3.14
CA GLY A 203 -4.98 -5.55 -4.61
C GLY A 203 -5.11 -4.16 -5.22
N CYS A 204 -5.73 -3.22 -4.52
CA CYS A 204 -6.03 -1.89 -5.05
C CYS A 204 -5.02 -0.81 -4.62
N VAL A 205 -4.31 -1.02 -3.50
CA VAL A 205 -3.29 -0.10 -2.99
C VAL A 205 -1.91 -0.76 -3.04
N ASN A 206 -1.57 -1.58 -2.04
CA ASN A 206 -0.37 -2.41 -2.01
C ASN A 206 -0.35 -3.33 -0.77
N ALA A 207 0.68 -4.19 -0.69
CA ALA A 207 0.85 -5.14 0.40
C ALA A 207 1.14 -4.49 1.77
N HIS A 208 1.68 -3.27 1.82
CA HIS A 208 1.93 -2.55 3.08
C HIS A 208 0.66 -1.95 3.64
N PHE A 209 -0.19 -1.38 2.79
CA PHE A 209 -1.50 -0.90 3.19
C PHE A 209 -2.34 -2.04 3.81
N CYS A 210 -2.30 -3.23 3.19
CA CYS A 210 -2.91 -4.45 3.74
C CYS A 210 -2.38 -4.81 5.14
N TYR A 211 -1.07 -4.65 5.38
CA TYR A 211 -0.47 -4.88 6.70
C TYR A 211 -1.01 -3.89 7.75
N ARG A 212 -1.08 -2.58 7.42
CA ARG A 212 -1.62 -1.57 8.33
C ARG A 212 -3.10 -1.74 8.61
N MET A 213 -3.89 -2.12 7.60
CA MET A 213 -5.27 -2.54 7.79
C MET A 213 -5.37 -3.69 8.81
N TRP A 214 -4.53 -4.72 8.65
CA TRP A 214 -4.52 -5.87 9.56
C TRP A 214 -4.16 -5.47 10.99
N GLU A 215 -3.11 -4.67 11.17
CA GLU A 215 -2.62 -4.25 12.48
C GLU A 215 -3.66 -3.40 13.24
N ILE A 216 -4.28 -2.43 12.57
CA ILE A 216 -5.35 -1.61 13.15
C ILE A 216 -6.63 -2.45 13.40
N GLY A 217 -6.96 -3.34 12.47
CA GLY A 217 -8.17 -4.17 12.54
C GLY A 217 -8.12 -5.22 13.66
N THR A 218 -6.93 -5.70 14.00
CA THR A 218 -6.72 -6.74 15.02
C THR A 218 -6.43 -6.21 16.42
N ALA A 219 -6.24 -4.90 16.57
CA ALA A 219 -6.08 -4.27 17.87
C ALA A 219 -7.35 -4.45 18.73
N TYR A 220 -7.21 -5.00 19.94
CA TYR A 220 -8.33 -5.22 20.86
C TYR A 220 -7.98 -4.78 22.29
N PRO A 221 -8.33 -3.54 22.67
CA PRO A 221 -7.96 -3.01 23.99
C PRO A 221 -8.84 -3.52 25.13
N VAL A 222 -9.97 -4.14 24.84
CA VAL A 222 -10.93 -4.58 25.86
C VAL A 222 -10.39 -5.76 26.69
N GLN A 223 -9.40 -6.48 26.18
CA GLN A 223 -8.77 -7.59 26.89
C GLN A 223 -7.40 -7.20 27.46
N GLU A 224 -7.31 -7.19 28.78
CA GLU A 224 -6.05 -7.03 29.51
C GLU A 224 -5.40 -8.39 29.79
N GLY A 225 -4.09 -8.50 29.62
CA GLY A 225 -3.36 -9.77 29.53
C GLY A 225 -3.15 -10.54 30.83
N ALA A 226 -3.73 -10.12 31.96
CA ALA A 226 -3.65 -10.84 33.22
C ALA A 226 -4.93 -11.65 33.45
N SER A 227 -4.80 -12.98 33.50
CA SER A 227 -5.90 -13.89 33.82
C SER A 227 -5.44 -14.94 34.82
N GLU A 228 -6.33 -15.35 35.70
CA GLU A 228 -6.14 -16.48 36.62
C GLU A 228 -6.13 -17.83 35.88
N LEU A 229 -6.65 -17.86 34.64
CA LEU A 229 -6.69 -19.03 33.78
C LEU A 229 -5.40 -19.17 32.97
N GLU A 230 -5.08 -20.42 32.60
CA GLU A 230 -3.95 -20.71 31.71
C GLU A 230 -4.15 -20.03 30.35
N ILE A 231 -3.15 -19.29 29.89
CA ILE A 231 -3.19 -18.57 28.61
C ILE A 231 -2.81 -19.53 27.48
N ILE A 232 -3.67 -19.64 26.47
CA ILE A 232 -3.44 -20.43 25.26
C ILE A 232 -3.26 -19.52 24.04
N GLU A 233 -2.24 -19.79 23.24
CA GLU A 233 -2.09 -19.22 21.90
C GLU A 233 -2.65 -20.21 20.89
N LEU A 234 -3.68 -19.80 20.15
CA LEU A 234 -4.29 -20.57 19.08
C LEU A 234 -4.17 -19.80 17.75
N ARG A 235 -4.11 -20.54 16.66
CA ARG A 235 -4.18 -20.02 15.28
C ARG A 235 -5.47 -20.47 14.61
N ALA A 236 -5.85 -19.80 13.54
CA ALA A 236 -7.00 -20.23 12.73
C ALA A 236 -6.84 -21.68 12.24
N ASP A 237 -5.61 -22.08 11.87
CA ASP A 237 -5.27 -23.43 11.40
C ASP A 237 -5.48 -24.51 12.49
N ASP A 238 -5.51 -24.14 13.78
CA ASP A 238 -5.72 -25.09 14.89
C ASP A 238 -7.21 -25.41 15.13
N ILE A 239 -8.11 -24.54 14.66
CA ILE A 239 -9.55 -24.60 14.96
C ILE A 239 -10.35 -24.92 13.70
N PHE A 240 -10.00 -24.30 12.58
CA PHE A 240 -10.78 -24.36 11.36
C PHE A 240 -10.11 -25.30 10.34
N PRO A 241 -10.87 -26.22 9.72
CA PRO A 241 -10.32 -27.14 8.73
C PRO A 241 -9.89 -26.44 7.43
N LEU A 242 -10.43 -25.26 7.15
CA LEU A 242 -10.14 -24.46 5.97
C LEU A 242 -9.87 -23.01 6.36
N VAL A 243 -8.67 -22.54 6.05
CA VAL A 243 -8.21 -21.19 6.41
C VAL A 243 -7.71 -20.47 5.17
N ASN A 244 -8.19 -19.25 4.95
CA ASN A 244 -7.69 -18.38 3.90
C ASN A 244 -6.46 -17.62 4.38
N LYS A 245 -5.37 -17.68 3.60
CA LYS A 245 -4.10 -17.01 3.95
C LYS A 245 -3.93 -15.72 3.14
N VAL A 246 -3.51 -14.65 3.80
CA VAL A 246 -3.14 -13.38 3.16
C VAL A 246 -1.64 -13.18 3.29
N ARG A 247 -0.96 -12.91 2.17
CA ARG A 247 0.45 -12.50 2.21
C ARG A 247 0.52 -10.99 2.42
N MET A 248 1.25 -10.56 3.43
CA MET A 248 1.50 -9.15 3.73
C MET A 248 3.01 -8.91 3.66
N ASN A 249 3.41 -7.86 2.96
CA ASN A 249 4.81 -7.46 2.84
C ASN A 249 4.88 -6.03 3.42
N PRO A 250 5.06 -5.89 4.75
CA PRO A 250 5.18 -4.57 5.34
C PRO A 250 6.44 -3.87 4.84
N LEU A 251 6.30 -2.58 4.53
CA LEU A 251 7.38 -1.61 4.35
C LEU A 251 7.91 -1.18 5.72
N ALA A 252 8.23 -2.13 6.61
CA ALA A 252 8.75 -1.87 7.95
C ALA A 252 9.79 -2.94 8.28
N PRO A 253 10.76 -2.67 9.17
CA PRO A 253 11.77 -3.66 9.51
C PRO A 253 11.06 -4.82 10.19
N LEU A 254 11.11 -5.99 9.57
CA LEU A 254 10.68 -7.24 10.19
C LEU A 254 11.36 -7.28 11.55
N LYS A 255 10.59 -7.36 12.66
CA LYS A 255 11.16 -7.72 13.95
C LYS A 255 12.04 -8.95 13.70
N PRO A 256 13.34 -8.91 14.02
CA PRO A 256 14.24 -10.01 13.68
C PRO A 256 13.61 -11.28 14.21
N ARG A 257 13.38 -12.25 13.30
CA ARG A 257 12.78 -13.54 13.67
C ARG A 257 13.59 -14.09 14.84
N ALA A 258 12.94 -14.25 15.99
CA ALA A 258 13.56 -14.92 17.11
C ALA A 258 13.76 -16.39 16.72
N SER A 259 14.99 -16.76 16.38
CA SER A 259 15.66 -18.06 16.68
C SER A 259 16.71 -18.44 15.63
N LEU A 260 17.88 -17.79 15.67
CA LEU A 260 19.13 -18.51 15.42
C LEU A 260 19.75 -18.82 16.78
N PRO A 261 20.32 -20.02 17.00
CA PRO A 261 20.98 -20.37 18.25
C PRO A 261 22.02 -19.30 18.64
N ARG A 262 22.10 -18.95 19.93
CA ARG A 262 22.96 -17.86 20.45
C ARG A 262 24.44 -17.94 20.03
N PHE A 263 24.94 -19.12 19.64
CA PHE A 263 26.32 -19.31 19.19
C PHE A 263 26.58 -18.87 17.74
N LEU A 264 25.56 -18.79 16.88
CA LEU A 264 25.64 -18.25 15.52
C LEU A 264 25.33 -16.75 15.44
N ARG A 265 24.91 -16.14 16.56
CA ARG A 265 24.87 -14.70 16.70
C ARG A 265 26.31 -14.19 16.69
N ARG A 266 26.78 -13.76 15.52
CA ARG A 266 27.92 -12.85 15.41
C ARG A 266 27.62 -11.72 16.40
N LYS A 267 28.44 -11.60 17.45
CA LYS A 267 28.28 -10.57 18.48
C LYS A 267 28.07 -9.24 17.74
N GLU A 268 26.85 -8.71 17.79
CA GLU A 268 26.62 -7.30 17.50
C GLU A 268 27.53 -6.58 18.49
N LYS A 269 28.65 -6.03 17.98
CA LYS A 269 29.34 -4.99 18.70
C LYS A 269 28.26 -3.94 18.90
N GLN A 270 27.78 -3.77 20.13
CA GLN A 270 27.07 -2.58 20.55
C GLN A 270 28.01 -1.42 20.23
N ARG A 271 27.92 -0.90 19.00
CA ARG A 271 28.63 0.29 18.59
C ARG A 271 27.97 1.42 19.37
N SER A 272 28.80 2.12 20.12
CA SER A 272 28.41 3.18 21.06
C SER A 272 27.32 4.08 20.47
N LYS A 273 26.28 4.34 21.26
CA LYS A 273 25.14 5.25 21.00
C LYS A 273 25.55 6.74 20.83
N SER A 274 26.75 7.03 20.35
CA SER A 274 27.34 8.37 20.34
C SER A 274 28.34 8.54 19.20
N ARG A 275 27.97 8.17 17.98
CA ARG A 275 28.50 8.83 16.80
C ARG A 275 27.36 9.69 16.28
N GLU A 276 27.50 11.00 16.36
CA GLU A 276 26.68 11.90 15.56
C GLU A 276 26.97 11.55 14.10
N PHE A 277 25.96 10.99 13.43
CA PHE A 277 26.06 10.65 12.01
C PHE A 277 25.63 11.89 11.21
N ASP A 278 26.44 12.94 11.28
CA ASP A 278 26.24 14.11 10.47
C ASP A 278 26.48 13.77 8.99
N LEU A 279 25.66 14.32 8.10
CA LEU A 279 25.90 14.22 6.67
C LEU A 279 27.09 15.11 6.34
N ASN A 280 28.25 14.50 6.18
CA ASN A 280 29.37 15.17 5.55
C ASN A 280 29.23 15.02 4.03
N PRO A 281 29.10 16.11 3.24
CA PRO A 281 28.95 16.04 1.79
C PRO A 281 30.03 15.20 1.08
N PHE A 282 31.20 15.01 1.70
CA PHE A 282 32.30 14.23 1.14
C PHE A 282 32.25 12.73 1.46
N SER A 283 31.43 12.29 2.42
CA SER A 283 31.34 10.87 2.82
C SER A 283 30.01 10.20 2.47
N ILE A 284 28.99 11.00 2.15
CA ILE A 284 27.66 10.49 1.85
C ILE A 284 27.67 9.59 0.61
N CYS A 285 26.86 8.55 0.65
CA CYS A 285 26.71 7.65 -0.48
C CYS A 285 25.28 7.10 -0.58
N SER A 286 24.97 6.58 -1.76
CA SER A 286 23.70 5.95 -2.07
C SER A 286 23.64 4.48 -1.60
N TYR A 287 22.40 3.97 -1.51
CA TYR A 287 22.14 2.56 -1.27
C TYR A 287 22.09 1.77 -2.59
N GLN A 288 23.12 0.95 -2.84
CA GLN A 288 23.35 0.28 -4.14
C GLN A 288 22.15 -0.47 -4.75
N PRO A 289 21.29 -1.18 -3.99
CA PRO A 289 20.12 -1.84 -4.58
C PRO A 289 19.08 -0.86 -5.17
N GLU A 290 18.98 0.34 -4.62
CA GLU A 290 18.13 1.40 -5.17
C GLU A 290 18.76 1.98 -6.43
N ASP A 291 20.08 2.19 -6.45
CA ASP A 291 20.81 2.66 -7.65
C ASP A 291 20.59 1.71 -8.83
N LEU A 292 20.71 0.39 -8.61
CA LEU A 292 20.41 -0.62 -9.65
C LEU A 292 18.96 -0.55 -10.13
N THR A 293 18.02 -0.20 -9.24
CA THR A 293 16.60 -0.06 -9.61
C THR A 293 16.38 1.20 -10.46
N VAL A 294 17.01 2.31 -10.10
CA VAL A 294 16.95 3.58 -10.84
C VAL A 294 17.64 3.45 -12.20
N GLU A 295 18.81 2.82 -12.27
CA GLU A 295 19.51 2.51 -13.53
C GLU A 295 18.70 1.56 -14.43
N GLY A 296 18.14 0.49 -13.87
CA GLY A 296 17.25 -0.41 -14.60
C GLY A 296 16.02 0.32 -15.17
N TYR A 297 15.48 1.28 -14.42
CA TYR A 297 14.40 2.13 -14.89
C TYR A 297 14.85 3.08 -16.00
N GLY A 298 16.05 3.67 -15.88
CA GLY A 298 16.65 4.48 -16.93
C GLY A 298 16.78 3.71 -18.24
N GLN A 299 17.26 2.47 -18.18
CA GLN A 299 17.37 1.58 -19.34
C GLN A 299 16.01 1.24 -19.96
N TYR A 300 14.99 1.01 -19.12
CA TYR A 300 13.63 0.82 -19.59
C TYR A 300 13.10 2.05 -20.34
N LEU A 301 13.30 3.26 -19.81
CA LEU A 301 12.88 4.49 -20.48
C LEU A 301 13.63 4.71 -21.80
N ARG A 302 14.96 4.48 -21.84
CA ARG A 302 15.74 4.54 -23.10
C ARG A 302 15.15 3.61 -24.16
N THR A 303 14.81 2.38 -23.78
CA THR A 303 14.17 1.39 -24.68
C THR A 303 12.80 1.87 -25.15
N LYS A 304 11.98 2.41 -24.24
CA LYS A 304 10.66 2.96 -24.58
C LYS A 304 10.76 4.16 -25.52
N GLY A 305 11.72 5.05 -25.31
CA GLY A 305 11.99 6.19 -26.19
C GLY A 305 12.39 5.75 -27.61
N LYS A 306 13.25 4.73 -27.74
CA LYS A 306 13.61 4.13 -29.03
C LYS A 306 12.38 3.55 -29.76
N ASN A 307 11.48 2.90 -29.02
CA ASN A 307 10.25 2.37 -29.61
C ASN A 307 9.33 3.49 -30.12
N ILE A 308 9.18 4.58 -29.37
CA ILE A 308 8.39 5.76 -29.81
C ILE A 308 8.96 6.33 -31.11
N LEU A 309 10.29 6.48 -31.18
CA LEU A 309 10.97 6.94 -32.40
C LEU A 309 10.74 6.01 -33.59
N SER A 310 10.77 4.70 -33.36
CA SER A 310 10.54 3.69 -34.39
C SER A 310 9.09 3.71 -34.88
N GLU A 311 8.12 3.93 -33.98
CA GLU A 311 6.70 4.08 -34.33
C GLU A 311 6.42 5.35 -35.15
N GLU A 312 7.06 6.48 -34.83
CA GLU A 312 6.96 7.71 -35.65
C GLU A 312 7.45 7.51 -37.09
N ARG A 313 8.39 6.58 -37.30
CA ARG A 313 8.96 6.24 -38.61
C ARG A 313 8.40 4.94 -39.20
N LYS A 314 7.18 4.58 -38.80
CA LYS A 314 6.45 3.46 -39.36
C LYS A 314 5.95 3.78 -40.77
N ARG A 315 6.28 2.92 -41.73
CA ARG A 315 5.68 2.92 -43.07
C ARG A 315 4.65 1.81 -43.13
N VAL A 316 3.55 2.06 -43.84
CA VAL A 316 2.48 1.09 -44.06
C VAL A 316 2.33 0.90 -45.55
N GLN A 317 2.32 -0.36 -46.00
CA GLN A 317 2.15 -0.71 -47.40
C GLN A 317 1.22 -1.92 -47.56
N PRO A 318 0.56 -2.09 -48.72
CA PRO A 318 -0.20 -3.29 -49.00
C PRO A 318 0.67 -4.55 -48.89
N PHE A 319 0.09 -5.62 -48.36
CA PHE A 319 0.73 -6.92 -48.33
C PHE A 319 0.91 -7.45 -49.75
N GLU A 320 2.16 -7.70 -50.12
CA GLU A 320 2.51 -8.33 -51.39
C GLU A 320 3.19 -9.67 -51.15
N THR A 321 4.43 -9.66 -50.65
CA THR A 321 5.28 -10.86 -50.55
C THR A 321 5.79 -11.14 -49.14
N SER A 322 5.84 -10.14 -48.26
CA SER A 322 6.38 -10.26 -46.90
C SER A 322 5.49 -9.55 -45.89
N LEU A 323 5.43 -10.11 -44.68
CA LEU A 323 4.75 -9.50 -43.55
C LEU A 323 5.53 -8.34 -42.92
N LEU A 324 6.79 -8.09 -43.34
CA LEU A 324 7.68 -7.08 -42.76
C LEU A 324 7.72 -7.22 -41.22
N ASP A 325 7.39 -6.17 -40.47
CA ASP A 325 7.32 -6.17 -39.01
C ASP A 325 5.91 -6.50 -38.46
N GLY A 326 5.01 -6.96 -39.33
CA GLY A 326 3.68 -7.46 -38.99
C GLY A 326 2.53 -6.76 -39.71
N ILE A 327 1.32 -7.22 -39.44
CA ILE A 327 0.09 -6.66 -40.02
C ILE A 327 -0.33 -5.41 -39.25
N ASP A 328 -0.62 -4.33 -39.97
CA ASP A 328 -1.28 -3.16 -39.40
C ASP A 328 -2.79 -3.37 -39.40
N LEU A 329 -3.32 -3.86 -38.27
CA LEU A 329 -4.76 -4.09 -38.11
C LEU A 329 -5.58 -2.82 -38.31
N ARG A 330 -5.08 -1.66 -37.88
CA ARG A 330 -5.85 -0.41 -37.95
C ARG A 330 -6.01 0.01 -39.41
N GLU A 331 -4.92 0.00 -40.17
CA GLU A 331 -4.96 0.41 -41.57
C GLU A 331 -5.65 -0.64 -42.46
N THR A 332 -5.52 -1.92 -42.11
CA THR A 332 -6.28 -3.01 -42.74
C THR A 332 -7.78 -2.86 -42.53
N ILE A 333 -8.24 -2.55 -41.31
CA ILE A 333 -9.67 -2.31 -41.04
C ILE A 333 -10.15 -1.03 -41.75
N ARG A 334 -9.34 0.03 -41.77
CA ARG A 334 -9.70 1.29 -42.46
C ARG A 334 -9.94 1.07 -43.96
N ASN A 335 -9.12 0.21 -44.56
CA ASN A 335 -9.21 -0.13 -45.98
C ASN A 335 -9.88 -1.49 -46.22
N TRP A 336 -10.71 -1.96 -45.29
CA TRP A 336 -11.32 -3.30 -45.37
C TRP A 336 -12.11 -3.51 -46.67
N HIS A 337 -12.76 -2.46 -47.16
CA HIS A 337 -13.51 -2.43 -48.41
C HIS A 337 -12.66 -2.76 -49.66
N THR A 338 -11.33 -2.58 -49.59
CA THR A 338 -10.41 -2.89 -50.70
C THR A 338 -10.02 -4.36 -50.76
N GLY A 339 -10.32 -5.15 -49.72
CA GLY A 339 -9.89 -6.54 -49.59
C GLY A 339 -8.38 -6.74 -49.44
N LYS A 340 -7.61 -5.66 -49.26
CA LYS A 340 -6.15 -5.70 -49.10
C LYS A 340 -5.77 -5.69 -47.62
N ILE A 341 -4.81 -6.53 -47.27
CA ILE A 341 -4.16 -6.52 -45.96
C ILE A 341 -3.01 -5.51 -46.02
N PHE A 342 -2.82 -4.73 -44.97
CA PHE A 342 -1.73 -3.76 -44.87
C PHE A 342 -0.70 -4.26 -43.86
N VAL A 343 0.58 -4.16 -44.22
CA VAL A 343 1.72 -4.54 -43.38
C VAL A 343 2.53 -3.30 -43.02
N GLN A 344 3.17 -3.36 -41.85
CA GLN A 344 3.98 -2.26 -41.32
C GLN A 344 5.47 -2.59 -41.39
N GLU A 345 6.27 -1.58 -41.73
CA GLU A 345 7.72 -1.60 -41.62
C GLU A 345 8.14 -0.51 -40.62
N LYS A 346 8.78 -0.92 -39.54
CA LYS A 346 9.38 -0.07 -38.52
C LYS A 346 10.82 0.20 -38.93
N MET A 347 11.09 1.38 -39.47
CA MET A 347 12.47 1.72 -39.79
C MET A 347 13.31 1.83 -38.51
N THR A 348 14.49 1.20 -38.50
CA THR A 348 15.46 1.34 -37.41
C THR A 348 15.92 2.79 -37.33
N VAL A 349 15.64 3.45 -36.21
CA VAL A 349 16.10 4.82 -35.99
C VAL A 349 17.56 4.79 -35.58
N LYS A 350 18.42 5.45 -36.36
CA LYS A 350 19.80 5.71 -35.94
C LYS A 350 19.79 6.81 -34.87
N GLY A 351 20.33 6.49 -33.69
CA GLY A 351 20.55 7.43 -32.60
C GLY A 351 20.33 6.75 -31.26
N GLU A 352 21.30 6.92 -30.37
CA GLU A 352 21.19 6.45 -28.99
C GLU A 352 20.50 7.51 -28.12
N VAL A 353 20.15 7.12 -26.89
CA VAL A 353 19.65 8.03 -25.87
C VAL A 353 20.59 7.88 -24.69
N ASP A 354 21.28 8.95 -24.32
CA ASP A 354 22.23 8.96 -23.22
C ASP A 354 21.73 9.76 -22.01
N SER A 355 21.06 10.89 -22.26
CA SER A 355 20.47 11.75 -21.25
C SER A 355 18.98 11.49 -21.05
N LEU A 356 18.61 11.35 -19.79
CA LEU A 356 17.25 11.07 -19.34
C LEU A 356 16.89 12.00 -18.18
N VAL A 357 15.72 12.62 -18.24
CA VAL A 357 15.15 13.41 -17.15
C VAL A 357 13.81 12.81 -16.76
N VAL A 358 13.62 12.59 -15.45
CA VAL A 358 12.36 12.13 -14.86
C VAL A 358 11.91 13.15 -13.83
N ILE A 359 10.74 13.76 -14.05
CA ILE A 359 10.15 14.77 -13.16
C ILE A 359 8.86 14.22 -12.56
N PHE A 360 8.87 13.97 -11.25
CA PHE A 360 7.66 13.57 -10.52
C PHE A 360 6.84 14.80 -10.12
N ASP A 361 7.51 15.89 -9.76
CA ASP A 361 6.91 17.12 -9.27
C ASP A 361 7.76 18.34 -9.63
N GLU A 362 7.14 19.36 -10.22
CA GLU A 362 7.82 20.58 -10.69
C GLU A 362 8.00 21.63 -9.57
N ASN A 363 7.32 21.47 -8.43
CA ASN A 363 7.28 22.44 -7.33
C ASN A 363 8.59 22.46 -6.54
N SER A 364 9.57 23.22 -7.03
CA SER A 364 10.92 23.28 -6.45
C SER A 364 10.99 23.66 -4.97
N GLY A 365 10.01 24.41 -4.45
CA GLY A 365 9.96 24.82 -3.04
C GLY A 365 9.82 23.65 -2.06
N ASP A 366 9.12 22.58 -2.45
CA ASP A 366 8.89 21.41 -1.60
C ASP A 366 10.12 20.47 -1.54
N TYR A 367 11.10 20.70 -2.41
CA TYR A 367 12.26 19.85 -2.60
C TYR A 367 13.56 20.67 -2.55
N PRO A 368 13.94 21.19 -1.37
CA PRO A 368 15.08 22.10 -1.22
C PRO A 368 16.44 21.41 -1.34
N TYR A 369 16.50 20.09 -1.19
CA TYR A 369 17.76 19.36 -1.21
C TYR A 369 18.17 19.06 -2.65
N THR A 370 19.32 19.60 -3.07
CA THR A 370 19.85 19.44 -4.43
C THR A 370 21.24 18.82 -4.36
N MET A 371 21.52 17.88 -5.27
CA MET A 371 22.82 17.23 -5.31
C MET A 371 23.14 16.65 -6.67
N THR A 372 24.43 16.54 -6.96
CA THR A 372 24.98 15.84 -8.11
C THR A 372 25.86 14.68 -7.63
N TRP A 373 25.64 13.49 -8.17
CA TRP A 373 26.39 12.27 -7.95
C TRP A 373 27.08 11.84 -9.23
N LEU A 374 28.36 11.51 -9.10
CA LEU A 374 29.15 10.94 -10.18
C LEU A 374 29.10 9.42 -10.07
N GLY A 375 28.95 8.74 -11.21
CA GLY A 375 29.01 7.28 -11.25
C GLY A 375 30.38 6.77 -10.81
N GLU A 376 30.43 5.79 -9.90
CA GLU A 376 31.69 5.16 -9.44
C GLU A 376 32.18 4.12 -10.45
N HIS A 377 31.26 3.58 -11.26
CA HIS A 377 31.54 2.55 -12.27
C HIS A 377 31.16 3.01 -13.68
N HIS A 378 31.86 2.47 -14.68
CA HIS A 378 31.65 2.79 -16.10
C HIS A 378 30.26 2.43 -16.65
N GLN A 379 29.49 1.63 -15.90
CA GLN A 379 28.10 1.26 -16.22
C GLN A 379 27.06 2.07 -15.44
N GLU A 380 27.50 2.99 -14.58
CA GLU A 380 26.63 3.88 -13.80
C GLU A 380 26.53 5.23 -14.49
N SER A 381 25.34 5.83 -14.45
CA SER A 381 25.10 7.17 -14.96
C SER A 381 25.50 8.20 -13.92
N ASP A 382 26.00 9.35 -14.36
CA ASP A 382 26.02 10.53 -13.48
C ASP A 382 24.59 10.98 -13.26
N MET A 383 24.28 11.40 -12.03
CA MET A 383 22.93 11.76 -11.62
C MET A 383 22.90 13.15 -10.97
N ALA A 384 21.97 14.01 -11.37
CA ALA A 384 21.65 15.24 -10.65
C ALA A 384 20.18 15.24 -10.26
N PHE A 385 19.86 15.59 -9.02
CA PHE A 385 18.50 15.49 -8.52
C PHE A 385 18.15 16.55 -7.49
N TYR A 386 16.85 16.79 -7.35
CA TYR A 386 16.27 17.57 -6.27
C TYR A 386 15.25 16.73 -5.50
N ALA A 387 15.26 16.85 -4.17
CA ALA A 387 14.53 16.01 -3.25
C ALA A 387 14.11 16.75 -1.97
N THR A 388 13.25 16.11 -1.18
CA THR A 388 12.90 16.56 0.18
C THR A 388 14.15 16.58 1.07
N ASN A 389 14.15 17.42 2.10
CA ASN A 389 15.30 17.52 3.02
C ASN A 389 15.56 16.16 3.71
N PRO A 390 16.77 15.55 3.58
CA PRO A 390 17.09 14.28 4.22
C PRO A 390 17.07 14.33 5.75
N ASP A 391 17.23 15.52 6.34
CA ASP A 391 17.31 15.69 7.78
C ASP A 391 15.95 15.53 8.46
N GLU A 392 14.86 15.62 7.71
CA GLU A 392 13.50 15.47 8.23
C GLU A 392 13.15 14.03 8.59
N ARG A 393 13.87 13.03 8.04
CA ARG A 393 13.46 11.63 8.12
C ARG A 393 14.62 10.63 8.23
N GLU A 394 15.17 10.52 9.43
CA GLU A 394 16.11 9.46 9.78
C GLU A 394 15.38 8.14 10.08
N ILE A 395 15.73 7.07 9.36
CA ILE A 395 15.13 5.73 9.51
C ILE A 395 16.01 4.76 10.32
N GLY A 396 17.30 5.06 10.42
CA GLY A 396 18.28 4.27 11.17
C GLY A 396 19.59 5.04 11.32
N PRO A 397 20.55 4.54 12.12
CA PRO A 397 21.78 5.27 12.43
C PRO A 397 22.59 5.60 11.16
N GLY A 398 22.59 6.87 10.77
CA GLY A 398 23.27 7.34 9.55
C GLY A 398 22.54 6.99 8.24
N ILE A 399 21.24 6.67 8.31
CA ILE A 399 20.39 6.33 7.15
C ILE A 399 19.21 7.29 7.13
N ARG A 400 19.18 8.14 6.10
CA ARG A 400 18.14 9.16 5.90
C ARG A 400 17.32 8.84 4.66
N LYS A 401 16.01 8.96 4.78
CA LYS A 401 15.07 8.69 3.69
C LYS A 401 14.66 10.00 3.02
N SER A 402 14.69 10.03 1.69
CA SER A 402 14.29 11.20 0.91
C SER A 402 13.43 10.81 -0.28
N VAL A 403 12.67 11.79 -0.78
CA VAL A 403 11.76 11.61 -1.92
C VAL A 403 12.19 12.54 -3.03
N TYR A 404 12.42 12.00 -4.22
CA TYR A 404 12.74 12.79 -5.41
C TYR A 404 11.54 13.64 -5.84
N GLY A 405 11.82 14.90 -6.12
CA GLY A 405 10.96 15.73 -6.98
C GLY A 405 11.28 15.50 -8.45
N GLY A 406 12.55 15.30 -8.78
CA GLY A 406 13.00 14.91 -10.11
C GLY A 406 14.50 14.65 -10.18
N PHE A 407 14.93 13.91 -11.19
CA PHE A 407 16.33 13.58 -11.43
C PHE A 407 16.68 13.54 -12.92
N LEU A 408 17.94 13.82 -13.19
CA LEU A 408 18.64 13.70 -14.47
C LEU A 408 19.63 12.55 -14.35
N MET A 409 19.71 11.70 -15.37
CA MET A 409 20.75 10.70 -15.55
C MET A 409 21.46 10.95 -16.87
N THR A 410 22.79 10.92 -16.86
CA THR A 410 23.63 11.11 -18.06
C THR A 410 24.74 10.08 -18.14
N MET A 411 25.06 9.67 -19.37
CA MET A 411 26.18 8.79 -19.70
C MET A 411 27.09 9.48 -20.71
N PRO A 412 28.39 9.16 -20.77
CA PRO A 412 29.17 8.36 -19.81
C PRO A 412 29.42 9.10 -18.47
N PRO A 413 29.78 8.38 -17.39
CA PRO A 413 29.97 8.95 -16.05
C PRO A 413 31.24 9.80 -15.91
N GLY A 414 31.32 10.56 -14.81
CA GLY A 414 32.45 11.40 -14.41
C GLY A 414 32.50 12.78 -15.06
N ARG A 415 31.38 13.25 -15.63
CA ARG A 415 31.30 14.50 -16.41
C ARG A 415 30.36 15.54 -15.81
N LEU A 416 29.35 15.12 -15.06
CA LEU A 416 28.29 16.01 -14.59
C LEU A 416 28.78 16.91 -13.45
N TYR A 417 28.88 18.22 -13.69
CA TYR A 417 29.18 19.20 -12.65
C TYR A 417 27.92 19.60 -11.87
N ASP A 418 28.05 20.52 -10.90
CA ASP A 418 26.91 21.02 -10.12
C ASP A 418 25.94 21.83 -10.99
N VAL A 419 24.93 21.13 -11.50
CA VAL A 419 23.86 21.68 -12.34
C VAL A 419 23.01 22.73 -11.62
N PHE A 420 22.90 22.66 -10.29
CA PHE A 420 21.96 23.51 -9.58
C PHE A 420 22.52 24.90 -9.31
N HIS A 421 23.83 25.02 -9.12
CA HIS A 421 24.50 26.30 -8.88
C HIS A 421 25.17 26.89 -10.13
N ASP A 422 25.11 26.20 -11.27
CA ASP A 422 25.65 26.72 -12.52
C ASP A 422 24.84 27.94 -13.02
N SER A 423 25.54 29.06 -13.18
CA SER A 423 24.98 30.29 -13.71
C SER A 423 24.47 30.19 -15.14
N ALA A 424 24.98 29.24 -15.94
CA ALA A 424 24.55 29.00 -17.32
C ALA A 424 23.07 28.58 -17.41
N TYR A 425 22.54 27.97 -16.34
CA TYR A 425 21.17 27.48 -16.28
C TYR A 425 20.19 28.42 -15.56
N ASN A 426 20.60 29.67 -15.28
CA ASN A 426 19.76 30.68 -14.62
C ASN A 426 18.51 31.09 -15.42
N SER A 427 18.44 30.75 -16.70
CA SER A 427 17.24 30.97 -17.52
C SER A 427 16.07 30.04 -17.19
N ALA A 428 16.31 28.95 -16.45
CA ALA A 428 15.28 28.03 -15.99
C ALA A 428 14.46 28.61 -14.81
N ALA A 429 13.14 28.43 -14.87
CA ALA A 429 12.22 28.92 -13.84
C ALA A 429 12.22 28.06 -12.57
N ASN A 430 12.55 26.77 -12.68
CA ASN A 430 12.50 25.80 -11.58
C ASN A 430 13.58 24.71 -11.75
N HIS A 431 13.75 23.85 -10.74
CA HIS A 431 14.73 22.75 -10.75
C HIS A 431 14.48 21.76 -11.90
N ALA A 432 13.21 21.48 -12.25
CA ALA A 432 12.87 20.59 -13.35
C ALA A 432 13.37 21.11 -14.71
N GLU A 433 13.20 22.42 -14.96
CA GLU A 433 13.73 23.09 -16.15
C GLU A 433 15.27 23.13 -16.15
N ARG A 434 15.92 23.32 -14.98
CA ARG A 434 17.38 23.25 -14.85
C ARG A 434 17.92 21.87 -15.25
N LEU A 435 17.29 20.80 -14.76
CA LEU A 435 17.66 19.43 -15.14
C LEU A 435 17.48 19.18 -16.65
N LEU A 436 16.42 19.72 -17.26
CA LEU A 436 16.22 19.64 -18.71
C LEU A 436 17.29 20.41 -19.49
N LEU A 437 17.68 21.61 -19.06
CA LEU A 437 18.79 22.33 -19.67
C LEU A 437 20.09 21.54 -19.59
N ALA A 438 20.43 21.03 -18.41
CA ALA A 438 21.62 20.21 -18.24
C ALA A 438 21.59 18.94 -19.10
N SER A 439 20.42 18.31 -19.28
CA SER A 439 20.31 17.16 -20.19
C SER A 439 20.60 17.53 -21.66
N ILE A 440 20.22 18.74 -22.08
CA ILE A 440 20.50 19.27 -23.42
C ILE A 440 21.95 19.72 -23.55
N ASP A 441 22.64 20.01 -22.45
CA ASP A 441 24.05 20.39 -22.46
C ASP A 441 24.95 19.13 -22.42
N TYR A 442 24.80 18.31 -21.38
CA TYR A 442 25.64 17.13 -21.11
C TYR A 442 25.40 15.93 -22.01
N GLY A 443 24.24 15.85 -22.67
CA GLY A 443 23.99 14.79 -23.65
C GLY A 443 25.00 14.84 -24.81
N LEU A 444 25.51 13.71 -25.22
CA LEU A 444 26.31 13.52 -26.43
C LEU A 444 25.42 13.08 -27.60
N GLU A 445 24.34 12.37 -27.30
CA GLU A 445 23.44 11.83 -28.29
C GLU A 445 22.34 12.80 -28.71
N LYS A 446 21.73 12.49 -29.86
CA LYS A 446 20.70 13.33 -30.48
C LYS A 446 19.40 13.39 -29.68
N PHE A 447 19.09 12.37 -28.89
CA PHE A 447 17.79 12.22 -28.28
C PHE A 447 17.87 12.33 -26.76
N VAL A 448 17.07 13.23 -26.21
CA VAL A 448 16.92 13.44 -24.77
C VAL A 448 15.54 12.96 -24.35
N ILE A 449 15.44 12.05 -23.38
CA ILE A 449 14.14 11.63 -22.85
C ILE A 449 13.73 12.56 -21.72
N TYR A 450 12.48 13.02 -21.78
CA TYR A 450 11.85 13.80 -20.73
C TYR A 450 10.55 13.12 -20.28
N ALA A 451 10.59 12.46 -19.13
CA ALA A 451 9.44 11.77 -18.54
C ALA A 451 8.83 12.62 -17.43
N ALA A 452 7.64 13.17 -17.66
CA ALA A 452 7.02 14.13 -16.73
C ALA A 452 5.49 14.13 -16.84
N ALA A 453 4.82 14.70 -15.83
CA ALA A 453 3.36 14.85 -15.84
C ALA A 453 2.90 15.81 -16.96
N LYS A 454 3.66 16.87 -17.23
CA LYS A 454 3.41 17.86 -18.29
C LYS A 454 4.53 17.83 -19.32
N PRO A 455 4.24 18.20 -20.60
CA PRO A 455 5.29 18.40 -21.58
C PRO A 455 6.16 19.62 -21.25
N PRO A 456 7.42 19.66 -21.70
CA PRO A 456 8.28 20.80 -21.47
C PRO A 456 7.79 22.01 -22.27
N ARG A 457 8.13 23.23 -21.82
CA ARG A 457 7.76 24.46 -22.55
C ARG A 457 8.31 24.43 -23.98
N PRO A 458 7.59 25.01 -24.97
CA PRO A 458 8.01 25.01 -26.37
C PRO A 458 9.41 25.58 -26.61
N PHE A 459 9.86 26.52 -25.78
CA PHE A 459 11.21 27.08 -25.81
C PHE A 459 12.31 26.00 -25.76
N PHE A 460 12.13 24.94 -24.96
CA PHE A 460 13.11 23.87 -24.83
C PHE A 460 13.25 23.05 -26.12
N GLN A 461 12.18 22.88 -26.89
CA GLN A 461 12.25 22.20 -28.19
C GLN A 461 13.08 23.00 -29.20
N VAL A 462 12.89 24.33 -29.22
CA VAL A 462 13.68 25.24 -30.06
C VAL A 462 15.15 25.25 -29.62
N LEU A 463 15.40 25.32 -28.31
CA LEU A 463 16.74 25.29 -27.75
C LEU A 463 17.45 23.98 -28.09
N ALA A 464 16.83 22.82 -27.79
CA ALA A 464 17.38 21.51 -28.13
C ALA A 464 17.71 21.42 -29.62
N GLY A 465 16.84 21.93 -30.50
CA GLY A 465 17.09 21.96 -31.94
C GLY A 465 18.34 22.74 -32.34
N ARG A 466 18.67 23.84 -31.64
CA ARG A 466 19.93 24.60 -31.87
C ARG A 466 21.17 23.80 -31.49
N TYR A 467 21.05 22.93 -30.48
CA TYR A 467 22.11 21.98 -30.08
C TYR A 467 22.08 20.69 -30.92
N GLY A 468 21.28 20.62 -31.98
CA GLY A 468 21.15 19.42 -32.81
C GLY A 468 20.41 18.27 -32.14
N LYS A 469 19.74 18.51 -31.00
CA LYS A 469 19.04 17.53 -30.18
C LYS A 469 17.53 17.58 -30.36
N ARG A 470 16.86 16.50 -29.99
CA ARG A 470 15.40 16.38 -29.97
C ARG A 470 14.93 15.81 -28.64
N ILE A 471 13.94 16.45 -28.03
CA ILE A 471 13.37 16.02 -26.75
C ILE A 471 12.19 15.07 -27.03
N LEU A 472 12.26 13.88 -26.45
CA LEU A 472 11.21 12.85 -26.48
C LEU A 472 10.42 12.91 -25.18
N TYR A 473 9.19 13.39 -25.27
CA TYR A 473 8.30 13.48 -24.11
C TYR A 473 7.59 12.16 -23.86
N ILE A 474 7.67 11.64 -22.63
CA ILE A 474 6.93 10.47 -22.17
C ILE A 474 6.04 10.87 -20.98
N PRO A 475 4.71 10.89 -21.12
CA PRO A 475 3.81 11.19 -20.00
C PRO A 475 3.96 10.15 -18.89
N LEU A 476 4.06 10.58 -17.62
CA LEU A 476 4.11 9.65 -16.48
C LEU A 476 2.90 8.71 -16.42
N ALA A 477 1.74 9.15 -16.90
CA ALA A 477 0.52 8.34 -16.96
C ALA A 477 0.66 7.08 -17.83
N GLN A 478 1.64 7.02 -18.74
CA GLN A 478 1.93 5.83 -19.55
C GLN A 478 2.88 4.83 -18.85
N LEU A 479 3.33 5.15 -17.64
CA LEU A 479 4.32 4.39 -16.88
C LEU A 479 3.64 3.70 -15.70
N SER A 480 4.23 2.59 -15.22
CA SER A 480 3.65 1.81 -14.13
C SER A 480 3.68 2.62 -12.83
N PRO A 481 2.53 2.88 -12.17
CA PRO A 481 2.50 3.63 -10.91
C PRO A 481 3.32 2.97 -9.80
N VAL A 482 3.34 1.63 -9.75
CA VAL A 482 4.12 0.86 -8.79
C VAL A 482 5.62 1.08 -8.99
N MET A 483 6.06 1.11 -10.25
CA MET A 483 7.46 1.34 -10.60
C MET A 483 7.88 2.78 -10.28
N LEU A 484 7.02 3.76 -10.62
CA LEU A 484 7.23 5.17 -10.27
C LEU A 484 7.35 5.38 -8.76
N GLN A 485 6.48 4.76 -7.96
CA GLN A 485 6.54 4.86 -6.50
C GLN A 485 7.85 4.26 -5.96
N LYS A 486 8.32 3.15 -6.55
CA LYS A 486 9.55 2.48 -6.14
C LYS A 486 10.80 3.34 -6.37
N ILE A 487 10.89 4.01 -7.53
CA ILE A 487 12.05 4.84 -7.87
C ILE A 487 11.99 6.26 -7.28
N ARG A 488 10.83 6.70 -6.80
CA ARG A 488 10.65 8.06 -6.25
C ARG A 488 11.27 8.22 -4.86
N THR A 489 11.44 7.11 -4.14
CA THR A 489 12.04 7.11 -2.80
C THR A 489 13.46 6.57 -2.89
N PHE A 490 14.39 7.19 -2.15
CA PHE A 490 15.75 6.72 -2.02
C PHE A 490 16.30 7.00 -0.62
N HIS A 491 17.43 6.37 -0.29
CA HIS A 491 18.10 6.53 0.98
C HIS A 491 19.52 7.07 0.81
N ILE A 492 19.84 8.08 1.63
CA ILE A 492 21.16 8.67 1.76
C ILE A 492 21.83 8.07 2.98
N LEU A 493 23.02 7.53 2.78
CA LEU A 493 23.84 6.95 3.82
C LEU A 493 24.95 7.92 4.19
N SER A 494 25.26 8.07 5.48
CA SER A 494 26.29 9.01 5.96
C SER A 494 27.72 8.61 5.58
N ASP A 495 27.97 7.31 5.38
CA ASP A 495 29.28 6.76 5.00
C ASP A 495 29.12 5.38 4.32
N LYS A 496 30.12 4.96 3.54
CA LYS A 496 30.15 3.64 2.90
C LYS A 496 30.05 2.49 3.91
N SER A 497 30.54 2.68 5.13
CA SER A 497 30.43 1.69 6.22
C SER A 497 28.98 1.40 6.64
N VAL A 498 28.05 2.31 6.37
CA VAL A 498 26.61 2.15 6.66
C VAL A 498 25.97 1.10 5.74
N ARG A 499 26.50 0.88 4.53
CA ARG A 499 25.98 -0.11 3.56
C ARG A 499 25.91 -1.53 4.14
N GLU A 500 26.79 -1.88 5.08
CA GLU A 500 26.84 -3.22 5.70
C GLU A 500 25.54 -3.58 6.42
N TYR A 501 24.90 -2.61 7.06
CA TYR A 501 23.69 -2.79 7.88
C TYR A 501 22.48 -2.04 7.34
N ALA A 502 22.62 -1.25 6.28
CA ALA A 502 21.52 -0.49 5.69
C ALA A 502 20.32 -1.37 5.28
N LYS A 503 20.58 -2.58 4.80
CA LYS A 503 19.57 -3.59 4.47
C LYS A 503 18.65 -4.01 5.63
N ASP A 504 19.08 -3.79 6.87
CA ASP A 504 18.28 -4.12 8.05
C ASP A 504 17.26 -3.00 8.37
N TYR A 505 17.44 -1.82 7.74
CA TYR A 505 16.62 -0.63 7.91
C TYR A 505 15.92 -0.17 6.62
N ILE A 506 16.33 -0.62 5.43
CA ILE A 506 15.79 -0.22 4.12
C ILE A 506 15.05 -1.42 3.50
N TRP A 507 13.84 -1.21 2.95
CA TRP A 507 12.92 -2.26 2.50
C TRP A 507 12.24 -1.98 1.16
#